data_AF-A0A2V7VIC8-F1
#
_entry.id   AF-A0A2V7VIC8-F1
#
_cell.length_a   1.000
_cell.length_b   1.000
_cell.length_c   1.000
_cell.angle_alpha   90.00
_cell.angle_beta   90.00
_cell.angle_gamma   90.00
#
_symmetry.space_group_name_H-M   'P 1'
#
loop_
_entity.id
_entity.type
_entity.pdbx_description
1 polymer ?
#
loop_
_entity_poly.entity_id
_entity_poly.type
_entity_poly.pdbx_seq_one_letter_code
_entity_poly.pdbx_strand_id
1 'polypeptide(L)'
;GHVSHRHASTASIHKTIYRILGLPPLHQPDAVASDLGDLFSPTADDEPYAARRVDARLFDPARAGDPSGPRGRRARRHRTEMDEPAEARRQLSVRP
;
A
#
# COMPACT_ATOMS: atom_id res chain seq x y z
N GLY A 1 -15.18 -9.98 8.46
CA GLY A 1 -14.04 -9.09 8.14
C GLY A 1 -12.74 -9.52 8.82
N HIS A 2 -11.67 -9.79 8.07
CA HIS A 2 -10.40 -10.38 8.56
C HIS A 2 -9.21 -9.41 8.42
N VAL A 3 -8.26 -9.44 9.35
CA VAL A 3 -7.00 -8.69 9.30
C VAL A 3 -5.85 -9.68 9.47
N SER A 4 -4.99 -9.77 8.46
CA SER A 4 -3.80 -10.62 8.52
C SER A 4 -2.78 -10.04 9.50
N HIS A 5 -2.10 -10.94 10.21
CA HIS A 5 -0.94 -10.63 11.05
C HIS A 5 0.38 -11.17 10.48
N ARG A 6 0.35 -11.68 9.24
CA ARG A 6 1.56 -12.10 8.55
C ARG A 6 2.29 -10.90 7.99
N HIS A 7 3.62 -10.94 8.04
CA HIS A 7 4.40 -9.94 7.33
C HIS A 7 4.23 -10.13 5.82
N ALA A 8 3.57 -9.16 5.20
CA ALA A 8 3.42 -9.07 3.75
C ALA A 8 4.41 -8.05 3.14
N SER A 9 4.82 -8.31 1.90
CA SER A 9 5.60 -7.38 1.06
C SER A 9 5.17 -7.53 -0.40
N THR A 10 5.75 -6.74 -1.32
CA THR A 10 5.53 -6.91 -2.76
C THR A 10 5.85 -8.34 -3.24
N ALA A 11 6.84 -9.00 -2.65
CA ALA A 11 7.18 -10.38 -2.98
C ALA A 11 6.07 -11.38 -2.55
N SER A 12 5.29 -11.07 -1.51
CA SER A 12 4.14 -11.87 -1.08
C SER A 12 3.05 -11.95 -2.15
N ILE A 13 2.87 -10.87 -2.92
CA ILE A 13 1.93 -10.83 -4.04
C ILE A 13 2.37 -11.84 -5.11
N HIS A 14 3.65 -11.79 -5.51
CA HIS A 14 4.22 -12.69 -6.51
C HIS A 14 4.11 -14.15 -6.07
N LYS A 15 4.51 -14.46 -4.83
CA LYS A 15 4.38 -15.82 -4.26
C LYS A 15 2.94 -16.33 -4.33
N THR A 16 1.96 -15.48 -3.98
CA THR A 16 0.54 -15.85 -3.99
C THR A 16 0.05 -16.16 -5.41
N ILE A 17 0.41 -15.32 -6.39
CA ILE A 17 0.07 -15.55 -7.81
C ILE A 17 0.64 -16.88 -8.29
N TYR A 18 1.92 -17.15 -8.06
CA TYR A 18 2.55 -18.40 -8.50
C TYR A 18 1.90 -19.62 -7.85
N ARG A 19 1.58 -19.56 -6.55
CA ARG A 19 0.88 -20.65 -5.86
C ARG A 19 -0.52 -20.91 -6.44
N ILE A 20 -1.29 -19.88 -6.75
CA ILE A 20 -2.61 -20.01 -7.39
C ILE A 20 -2.49 -20.70 -8.77
N LEU A 21 -1.46 -20.35 -9.53
CA LEU A 21 -1.19 -20.91 -10.85
C LEU A 21 -0.48 -22.28 -10.80
N GLY A 22 -0.13 -22.79 -9.62
CA GLY A 22 0.64 -24.03 -9.48
C GLY A 22 2.10 -23.93 -9.97
N LEU A 23 2.64 -22.71 -10.05
CA LEU A 23 4.01 -22.43 -10.50
C LEU A 23 4.99 -22.36 -9.31
N PRO A 24 6.26 -22.74 -9.52
CA PRO A 24 7.31 -22.51 -8.54
C PRO A 24 7.66 -21.01 -8.43
N PRO A 25 8.32 -20.59 -7.34
CA PRO A 25 8.90 -19.25 -7.24
C PRO A 25 9.89 -18.99 -8.38
N LEU A 26 9.87 -17.76 -8.94
CA LEU A 26 10.77 -17.35 -10.01
C LEU A 26 12.11 -16.82 -9.48
N HIS A 27 12.11 -16.21 -8.30
CA HIS A 27 13.30 -15.66 -7.66
C HIS A 27 13.37 -16.02 -6.16
N GLN A 28 14.48 -15.64 -5.53
CA GLN A 28 14.67 -15.85 -4.09
C GLN A 28 13.66 -15.05 -3.23
N PRO A 29 13.34 -13.77 -3.52
CA PRO A 29 12.46 -12.99 -2.65
C PRO A 29 11.05 -13.56 -2.51
N ASP A 30 10.44 -14.00 -3.61
CA ASP A 30 9.13 -14.65 -3.64
C ASP A 30 9.16 -16.07 -3.08
N ALA A 31 10.31 -16.77 -3.12
CA ALA A 31 10.45 -18.04 -2.42
C ALA A 31 10.35 -17.86 -0.89
N VAL A 32 11.03 -16.84 -0.34
CA VAL A 32 11.14 -16.62 1.11
C VAL A 32 10.05 -15.74 1.72
N ALA A 33 9.29 -15.01 0.91
CA ALA A 33 8.17 -14.19 1.40
C ALA A 33 7.06 -15.05 2.04
N SER A 34 6.29 -14.46 2.95
CA SER A 34 4.97 -15.02 3.33
C SER A 34 4.01 -14.91 2.14
N ASP A 35 3.12 -15.88 1.94
CA ASP A 35 1.99 -15.71 1.02
C ASP A 35 0.82 -14.97 1.70
N LEU A 36 -0.20 -14.61 0.92
CA LEU A 36 -1.43 -13.96 1.39
C LEU A 36 -2.58 -14.96 1.59
N GLY A 37 -2.26 -16.26 1.77
CA GLY A 37 -3.27 -17.32 1.80
C GLY A 37 -4.30 -17.19 2.92
N ASP A 38 -3.95 -16.52 4.02
CA ASP A 38 -4.85 -16.21 5.14
C ASP A 38 -5.92 -15.15 4.81
N LEU A 39 -5.76 -14.44 3.70
CA LEU A 39 -6.78 -13.53 3.16
C LEU A 39 -7.81 -14.22 2.25
N PHE A 40 -7.61 -15.50 1.91
CA PHE A 40 -8.51 -16.26 1.05
C PHE A 40 -9.27 -17.31 1.86
N SER A 41 -10.53 -17.52 1.48
CA SER A 41 -11.38 -18.57 2.03
C SER A 41 -12.11 -19.27 0.88
N PRO A 42 -12.26 -20.62 0.91
CA PRO A 42 -13.06 -21.33 -0.07
C PRO A 42 -14.57 -21.03 0.06
N THR A 43 -14.99 -20.52 1.22
CA THR A 43 -16.37 -20.10 1.48
C THR A 43 -16.43 -18.57 1.50
N ALA A 44 -17.39 -18.00 0.77
CA ALA A 44 -17.67 -16.57 0.81
C ALA A 44 -18.15 -16.14 2.20
N ASP A 45 -17.66 -15.00 2.67
CA ASP A 45 -18.20 -14.26 3.82
C ASP A 45 -18.96 -13.06 3.28
N ASP A 46 -20.29 -13.18 3.22
CA ASP A 46 -21.18 -12.14 2.66
C ASP A 46 -21.52 -11.06 3.71
N GLU A 47 -20.97 -11.15 4.94
CA GLU A 47 -21.21 -10.15 5.97
C GLU A 47 -20.59 -8.80 5.56
N PRO A 48 -21.37 -7.71 5.48
CA PRO A 48 -20.84 -6.41 5.14
C PRO A 48 -19.75 -5.98 6.13
N TYR A 49 -18.69 -5.37 5.61
CA TYR A 49 -17.62 -4.87 6.46
C TYR A 49 -18.11 -3.73 7.37
N ALA A 50 -18.17 -4.00 8.67
CA ALA A 50 -18.50 -3.02 9.70
C ALA A 50 -17.27 -2.15 10.05
N ALA A 51 -17.04 -1.08 9.29
CA ALA A 51 -15.95 -0.14 9.53
C ALA A 51 -16.03 0.45 10.95
N ARG A 52 -14.96 0.28 11.73
CA ARG A 52 -14.83 0.89 13.05
C ARG A 52 -14.40 2.35 12.91
N ARG A 53 -14.97 3.21 13.74
CA ARG A 53 -14.49 4.60 13.85
C ARG A 53 -13.05 4.57 14.34
N VAL A 54 -12.24 5.43 13.74
CA VAL A 54 -10.86 5.64 14.16
C VAL A 54 -10.81 6.19 15.58
N ASP A 55 -9.85 5.73 16.39
CA ASP A 55 -9.59 6.34 17.69
C ASP A 55 -9.03 7.75 17.47
N ALA A 56 -9.79 8.76 17.90
CA ALA A 56 -9.43 10.17 17.73
C ALA A 56 -8.12 10.55 18.43
N ARG A 57 -7.66 9.75 19.41
CA ARG A 57 -6.34 9.92 20.05
C ARG A 57 -5.19 9.53 19.11
N LEU A 58 -5.43 8.60 18.19
CA LEU A 58 -4.46 8.15 17.20
C LEU A 58 -4.55 8.97 15.91
N PHE A 59 -5.78 9.24 15.44
CA PHE A 59 -6.00 10.00 14.21
C PHE A 59 -7.35 10.72 14.25
N ASP A 60 -7.30 12.03 14.07
CA ASP A 60 -8.47 12.88 13.95
C ASP A 60 -8.78 13.14 12.46
N PRO A 61 -9.81 12.49 11.89
CA PRO A 61 -10.13 12.63 10.47
C PRO A 61 -10.58 14.05 10.10
N ALA A 62 -11.10 14.84 11.04
CA ALA A 62 -11.49 16.22 10.77
C ALA A 62 -10.29 17.16 10.58
N ARG A 63 -9.12 16.79 11.12
CA ARG A 63 -7.86 17.51 10.94
C ARG A 63 -6.97 16.91 9.86
N ALA A 64 -7.38 15.78 9.28
CA ALA A 64 -6.62 15.13 8.23
C ALA A 64 -6.53 16.02 6.99
N GLY A 65 -5.31 16.28 6.52
CA GLY A 65 -5.09 17.10 5.33
C GLY A 65 -5.26 18.61 5.54
N ASP A 66 -5.46 19.10 6.78
CA ASP A 66 -5.53 20.54 7.05
C ASP A 66 -4.22 21.23 6.61
N PRO A 67 -4.26 22.08 5.57
CA PRO A 67 -3.08 22.74 5.04
C PRO A 67 -2.50 23.79 6.00
N SER A 68 -3.32 24.29 6.92
CA SER A 68 -2.95 25.29 7.92
C SER A 68 -2.35 24.67 9.18
N GLY A 69 -2.52 23.35 9.35
CA GLY A 69 -1.93 22.59 10.45
C GLY A 69 -0.41 22.42 10.34
N PRO A 70 0.28 22.00 11.42
CA PRO A 70 1.73 21.86 11.44
C PRO A 70 2.28 20.91 10.36
N ARG A 71 1.56 19.81 10.09
CA ARG A 71 1.92 18.85 9.03
C ARG A 71 1.72 19.45 7.63
N GLY A 72 0.61 20.16 7.39
CA GLY A 72 0.35 20.87 6.14
C GLY A 72 1.41 21.93 5.83
N ARG A 73 1.84 22.70 6.84
CA ARG A 73 2.93 23.68 6.69
C ARG A 73 4.27 23.01 6.36
N ARG A 74 4.59 21.86 6.95
CA ARG A 74 5.80 21.08 6.63
C ARG A 74 5.75 20.52 5.21
N ALA A 75 4.61 19.96 4.80
CA ALA A 75 4.41 19.46 3.44
C ALA A 75 4.63 20.56 2.39
N ARG A 76 4.14 21.78 2.65
CA ARG A 76 4.35 22.94 1.76
C ARG A 76 5.82 23.37 1.65
N ARG A 77 6.61 23.23 2.73
CA ARG A 77 8.05 23.56 2.71
C ARG A 77 8.88 22.62 1.84
N HIS A 78 8.41 21.39 1.68
CA HIS A 78 9.06 20.37 0.84
C HIS A 78 8.22 20.03 -0.39
N ARG A 79 7.39 20.98 -0.87
CA ARG A 79 6.66 20.81 -2.14
C ARG A 79 7.71 20.54 -3.20
N THR A 80 7.77 19.29 -3.63
CA THR A 80 8.76 18.86 -4.61
C THR A 80 8.18 19.14 -5.99
N GLU A 81 9.01 19.61 -6.92
CA GLU A 81 8.62 19.84 -8.31
C GLU A 81 8.33 18.54 -9.08
N MET A 82 8.47 17.38 -8.43
CA MET A 82 8.37 16.05 -9.03
C MET A 82 7.05 15.80 -9.78
N ASP A 83 5.95 16.42 -9.34
CA ASP A 83 4.64 16.30 -9.99
C ASP A 83 4.35 17.43 -11.01
N GLU A 84 5.27 18.38 -11.19
CA GLU A 84 5.14 19.42 -12.20
C GLU A 84 5.47 18.83 -13.58
N PRO A 85 4.63 19.07 -14.61
CA PRO A 85 4.81 18.47 -15.92
C PRO A 85 6.13 18.88 -16.60
N ALA A 86 6.73 20.00 -16.20
CA ALA A 86 8.05 20.43 -16.66
C ALA A 86 9.20 19.55 -16.14
N GLU A 87 9.16 19.14 -14.87
CA GLU A 87 10.18 18.28 -14.27
C GLU A 87 10.06 16.85 -14.80
N ALA A 88 8.83 16.35 -14.98
CA ALA A 88 8.60 15.06 -15.64
C ALA A 88 9.20 15.04 -17.06
N ARG A 89 9.00 16.11 -17.84
CA ARG A 89 9.59 16.25 -19.18
C ARG A 89 11.12 16.31 -19.14
N ARG A 90 11.70 17.01 -18.16
CA ARG A 90 13.15 17.07 -17.94
C ARG A 90 13.73 15.69 -17.66
N GLN A 91 13.13 14.90 -16.77
CA GLN A 91 13.60 13.55 -16.44
C GLN A 91 13.49 12.58 -17.62
N LEU A 92 12.45 12.70 -18.44
CA LEU A 92 12.29 11.91 -19.68
C LEU A 92 13.34 12.28 -20.74
N SER A 93 13.78 13.54 -20.79
CA SER A 93 14.80 14.01 -21.74
C SER A 93 16.24 13.62 -21.41
N VAL A 94 16.49 13.07 -20.20
CA VAL A 94 17.84 12.71 -19.71
C VAL A 94 18.16 11.22 -19.91
N ARG A 95 17.30 10.45 -20.58
CA ARG A 95 17.62 9.04 -20.90
C ARG A 95 18.48 8.95 -22.17
N PRO A 96 19.65 8.28 -22.15
CA PRO A 96 20.30 7.81 -23.37
C PRO A 96 19.44 6.76 -24.09
#